data_AF-T0ZLS8-F1
#
_entry.id   AF-T0ZLS8-F1
#
_cell.length_a   1.000
_cell.length_b   1.000
_cell.length_c   1.000
_cell.angle_alpha   90.00
_cell.angle_beta   90.00
_cell.angle_gamma   90.00
#
_symmetry.space_group_name_H-M   'P 1'
#
loop_
_entity.id
_entity.type
_entity.pdbx_description
1 polymer ?
#
loop_
_entity_poly.entity_id
_entity_poly.type
_entity_poly.pdbx_seq_one_letter_code
_entity_poly.pdbx_strand_id
1 'polypeptide(L)'
;MRFRFQHLLTQAGADPGLVDAVTDWTNPIPVATGSEGAGDAYYLGLQPPYRTGAAPFVSASSLRLVRGFTQPVYTQIAPFVSALPQPTTINVNTAPAPVLEAIGLSPAQAQAIISLRAKSPFTTLAQFLGSAPLAGQPLDGAGLDVGSAFFQSAIEVRVGRVRSALDSVLELGNNGKVTVLLRARNTTP
;
A
#
# COMPACT_ATOMS: atom_id res chain seq x y z
N MET A 1 -4.60 10.73 3.87
CA MET A 1 -3.59 9.75 3.40
C MET A 1 -2.23 9.92 4.07
N ARG A 2 -1.65 11.13 4.11
CA ARG A 2 -0.34 11.39 4.77
C ARG A 2 -0.20 10.79 6.17
N PHE A 3 -1.09 11.14 7.10
CA PHE A 3 -1.05 10.64 8.48
C PHE A 3 -1.13 9.11 8.59
N ARG A 4 -1.89 8.46 7.70
CA ARG A 4 -2.01 6.99 7.69
C ARG A 4 -0.69 6.33 7.30
N PHE A 5 -0.02 6.85 6.27
CA PHE A 5 1.27 6.33 5.86
C PHE A 5 2.37 6.62 6.90
N GLN A 6 2.34 7.79 7.53
CA GLN A 6 3.24 8.11 8.65
C GLN A 6 3.08 7.13 9.81
N HIS A 7 1.85 6.78 10.18
CA HIS A 7 1.59 5.79 11.22
C HIS A 7 2.15 4.41 10.86
N LEU A 8 1.97 3.98 9.61
CA LEU A 8 2.54 2.74 9.11
C LEU A 8 4.08 2.72 9.16
N LEU A 9 4.72 3.85 8.83
CA LEU A 9 6.18 4.00 8.94
C LEU A 9 6.63 3.88 10.40
N THR A 10 5.94 4.54 11.33
CA THR A 10 6.22 4.43 12.77
C THR A 10 6.07 2.98 13.26
N GLN A 11 5.03 2.26 12.84
CA GLN A 11 4.84 0.84 13.18
C GLN A 11 5.98 -0.05 12.64
N ALA A 12 6.55 0.30 11.50
CA ALA A 12 7.71 -0.37 10.90
C ALA A 12 9.06 0.05 11.50
N GLY A 13 9.06 0.94 12.50
CA GLY A 13 10.29 1.50 13.09
C GLY A 13 11.06 2.45 12.17
N ALA A 14 10.41 2.97 11.14
CA ALA A 14 10.98 3.94 10.21
C ALA A 14 10.62 5.38 10.61
N ASP A 15 11.39 6.34 10.12
CA ASP A 15 11.08 7.76 10.33
C ASP A 15 9.78 8.14 9.60
N PRO A 16 8.73 8.62 10.29
CA PRO A 16 7.50 9.07 9.65
C PRO A 16 7.72 10.26 8.70
N GLY A 17 8.83 10.98 8.80
CA GLY A 17 9.24 12.02 7.85
C GLY A 17 9.45 11.49 6.42
N LEU A 18 9.76 10.20 6.24
CA LEU A 18 9.99 9.60 4.91
C LEU A 18 8.79 9.69 3.95
N VAL A 19 7.60 10.03 4.46
CA VAL A 19 6.45 10.40 3.61
C VAL A 19 6.77 11.57 2.66
N ASP A 20 7.68 12.47 3.05
CA ASP A 20 8.14 13.59 2.24
C ASP A 20 8.89 13.10 1.00
N ALA A 21 9.86 12.18 1.19
CA ALA A 21 10.60 11.56 0.10
C ALA A 21 9.67 10.81 -0.88
N VAL A 22 8.64 10.13 -0.39
CA VAL A 22 7.64 9.47 -1.23
C VAL A 22 6.80 10.48 -2.01
N THR A 23 6.44 11.59 -1.38
CA THR A 23 5.68 12.67 -2.02
C THR A 23 6.50 13.28 -3.16
N ASP A 24 7.74 13.67 -2.88
CA ASP A 24 8.66 14.25 -3.86
C ASP A 24 9.01 13.28 -5.00
N TRP A 25 9.14 11.99 -4.70
CA TRP A 25 9.44 10.96 -5.70
C TRP A 25 8.44 10.92 -6.86
N THR A 26 7.15 11.11 -6.53
CA THR A 26 6.05 11.09 -7.50
C THR A 26 5.71 12.46 -8.07
N ASN A 27 6.28 13.53 -7.50
CA ASN A 27 5.99 14.91 -7.89
C ASN A 27 6.62 15.22 -9.26
N PRO A 28 5.86 15.73 -10.24
CA PRO A 28 6.41 16.17 -11.52
C PRO A 28 7.36 17.37 -11.38
N ILE A 29 7.33 18.09 -10.26
CA ILE A 29 8.29 19.13 -9.91
C ILE A 29 9.34 18.51 -8.98
N PRO A 30 10.57 18.21 -9.46
CA PRO A 30 11.53 17.38 -8.75
C PRO A 30 12.35 18.17 -7.73
N VAL A 31 11.67 18.88 -6.83
CA VAL A 31 12.27 19.66 -5.74
C VAL A 31 12.01 18.95 -4.41
N ALA A 32 12.99 19.01 -3.49
CA ALA A 32 12.82 18.46 -2.16
C ALA A 32 11.85 19.32 -1.34
N THR A 33 10.91 18.69 -0.63
CA THR A 33 9.97 19.33 0.29
C THR A 33 10.00 18.66 1.67
N GLY A 34 9.83 19.43 2.74
CA GLY A 34 9.94 18.89 4.10
C GLY A 34 11.39 18.54 4.49
N SER A 35 11.56 17.94 5.68
CA SER A 35 12.90 17.64 6.22
C SER A 35 13.53 16.40 5.59
N GLU A 36 12.71 15.39 5.30
CA GLU A 36 13.16 14.14 4.70
C GLU A 36 12.92 14.06 3.19
N GLY A 37 12.48 15.16 2.57
CA GLY A 37 12.27 15.26 1.13
C GLY A 37 13.51 14.98 0.29
N ALA A 38 13.28 14.60 -0.96
CA ALA A 38 14.33 14.36 -1.93
C ALA A 38 13.82 14.58 -3.36
N GLY A 39 14.39 15.58 -4.04
CA GLY A 39 14.20 15.83 -5.47
C GLY A 39 15.36 15.33 -6.33
N ASP A 40 15.39 15.70 -7.61
CA ASP A 40 16.40 15.23 -8.58
C ASP A 40 17.84 15.53 -8.13
N ALA A 41 18.06 16.68 -7.50
CA ALA A 41 19.40 17.06 -7.01
C ALA A 41 19.99 16.04 -6.03
N TYR A 42 19.15 15.41 -5.19
CA TYR A 42 19.58 14.36 -4.27
C TYR A 42 19.96 13.09 -5.04
N TYR A 43 19.08 12.59 -5.91
CA TYR A 43 19.27 11.32 -6.60
C TYR A 43 20.37 11.36 -7.67
N LEU A 44 20.60 12.51 -8.30
CA LEU A 44 21.71 12.73 -9.24
C LEU A 44 23.07 12.77 -8.53
N GLY A 45 23.10 12.96 -7.20
CA GLY A 45 24.31 12.85 -6.39
C GLY A 45 24.67 11.42 -5.97
N LEU A 46 23.82 10.43 -6.25
CA LEU A 46 24.06 9.03 -5.88
C LEU A 46 24.98 8.31 -6.88
N GLN A 47 25.42 7.10 -6.50
CA GLN A 47 26.25 6.23 -7.31
C GLN A 47 25.58 4.84 -7.44
N PRO A 48 25.04 4.46 -8.61
CA PRO A 48 24.93 5.27 -9.83
C PRO A 48 23.90 6.42 -9.67
N PRO A 49 24.03 7.52 -10.44
CA PRO A 49 23.06 8.61 -10.39
C PRO A 49 21.77 8.23 -11.11
N TYR A 50 20.63 8.69 -10.58
CA TYR A 50 19.31 8.55 -11.21
C TYR A 50 18.43 9.75 -10.85
N ARG A 51 17.19 9.77 -11.36
CA ARG A 51 16.20 10.83 -11.11
C ARG A 51 15.02 10.29 -10.31
N THR A 52 14.18 11.20 -9.79
CA THR A 52 12.89 10.81 -9.24
C THR A 52 12.03 10.12 -10.31
N GLY A 53 10.98 9.43 -9.87
CA GLY A 53 10.03 8.82 -10.80
C GLY A 53 9.23 9.86 -11.59
N ALA A 54 8.94 11.03 -10.99
CA ALA A 54 8.10 12.10 -11.55
C ALA A 54 6.74 11.60 -12.08
N ALA A 55 6.26 10.49 -11.51
CA ALA A 55 5.06 9.78 -11.90
C ALA A 55 4.57 8.90 -10.74
N PRO A 56 3.29 8.45 -10.75
CA PRO A 56 2.81 7.45 -9.81
C PRO A 56 3.64 6.16 -9.84
N PHE A 57 3.68 5.46 -8.71
CA PHE A 57 4.35 4.17 -8.63
C PHE A 57 3.68 3.12 -9.53
N VAL A 58 4.48 2.41 -10.31
CA VAL A 58 4.04 1.24 -11.09
C VAL A 58 4.13 -0.06 -10.24
N SER A 59 5.04 -0.09 -9.28
CA SER A 59 5.23 -1.20 -8.34
C SER A 59 5.59 -0.65 -6.97
N ALA A 60 5.11 -1.31 -5.92
CA ALA A 60 5.48 -1.00 -4.54
C ALA A 60 6.99 -1.14 -4.31
N SER A 61 7.65 -2.03 -5.07
CA SER A 61 9.09 -2.27 -4.97
C SER A 61 9.96 -1.07 -5.32
N SER A 62 9.41 -0.11 -6.06
CA SER A 62 10.08 1.16 -6.37
C SER A 62 10.30 2.03 -5.13
N LEU A 63 9.63 1.75 -4.01
CA LEU A 63 9.96 2.39 -2.73
C LEU A 63 11.43 2.21 -2.37
N ARG A 64 12.08 1.10 -2.75
CA ARG A 64 13.53 0.87 -2.51
C ARG A 64 14.45 1.88 -3.20
N LEU A 65 13.94 2.63 -4.18
CA LEU A 65 14.69 3.70 -4.86
C LEU A 65 14.53 5.05 -4.16
N VAL A 66 13.55 5.18 -3.28
CA VAL A 66 13.22 6.40 -2.55
C VAL A 66 14.18 6.56 -1.37
N ARG A 67 14.64 7.79 -1.12
CA ARG A 67 15.47 8.14 0.04
C ARG A 67 14.88 7.54 1.33
N GLY A 68 15.73 6.87 2.11
CA GLY A 68 15.40 6.32 3.43
C GLY A 68 14.72 4.94 3.44
N PHE A 69 14.24 4.44 2.30
CA PHE A 69 13.64 3.10 2.19
C PHE A 69 14.69 2.02 1.94
N THR A 70 15.57 1.86 2.94
CA THR A 70 16.56 0.78 2.96
C THR A 70 15.89 -0.61 2.91
N GLN A 71 16.64 -1.66 2.57
CA GLN A 71 16.09 -3.02 2.52
C GLN A 71 15.37 -3.44 3.82
N PRO A 72 15.89 -3.18 5.04
CA PRO A 72 15.15 -3.46 6.27
C PRO A 72 13.82 -2.71 6.37
N VAL A 73 13.81 -1.41 6.10
CA VAL A 73 12.58 -0.59 6.13
C VAL A 73 11.56 -1.11 5.12
N TYR A 74 11.99 -1.33 3.87
CA TYR A 74 11.12 -1.84 2.82
C TYR A 74 10.54 -3.21 3.19
N THR A 75 11.34 -4.11 3.75
CA THR A 75 10.89 -5.45 4.15
C THR A 75 9.76 -5.40 5.18
N GLN A 76 9.80 -4.43 6.11
CA GLN A 76 8.76 -4.26 7.13
C GLN A 76 7.45 -3.72 6.56
N ILE A 77 7.51 -2.81 5.58
CA ILE A 77 6.30 -2.16 5.03
C ILE A 77 5.73 -2.87 3.81
N ALA A 78 6.53 -3.63 3.06
CA ALA A 78 6.15 -4.24 1.79
C ALA A 78 4.83 -5.04 1.86
N PRO A 79 4.53 -5.80 2.93
CA PRO A 79 3.26 -6.52 3.05
C PRO A 79 2.02 -5.63 3.21
N PHE A 80 2.21 -4.33 3.49
CA PHE A 80 1.15 -3.40 3.90
C PHE A 80 0.91 -2.26 2.91
N VAL A 81 1.65 -2.24 1.80
CA VAL A 81 1.56 -1.21 0.77
C VAL A 81 1.33 -1.83 -0.61
N SER A 82 0.65 -1.09 -1.48
CA SER A 82 0.48 -1.46 -2.89
C SER A 82 0.62 -0.23 -3.77
N ALA A 83 1.03 -0.44 -5.01
CA ALA A 83 1.04 0.58 -6.06
C ALA A 83 -0.09 0.26 -7.04
N LEU A 84 -1.11 1.11 -7.07
CA LEU A 84 -2.29 0.95 -7.92
C LEU A 84 -2.37 2.12 -8.92
N PRO A 85 -2.92 1.90 -10.13
CA PRO A 85 -2.85 2.87 -11.23
C PRO A 85 -3.64 4.16 -10.98
N GLN A 86 -4.54 4.14 -10.00
CA GLN A 86 -5.37 5.28 -9.63
C GLN A 86 -5.54 5.36 -8.11
N PRO A 87 -5.86 6.54 -7.56
CA PRO A 87 -6.24 6.66 -6.16
C PRO A 87 -7.34 5.66 -5.82
N THR A 88 -7.04 4.75 -4.90
CA THR A 88 -7.91 3.63 -4.54
C THR A 88 -8.17 3.65 -3.04
N THR A 89 -9.38 3.25 -2.65
CA THR A 89 -9.79 3.13 -1.26
C THR A 89 -9.16 1.90 -0.59
N ILE A 90 -9.00 1.95 0.73
CA ILE A 90 -8.58 0.80 1.52
C ILE A 90 -9.80 -0.09 1.78
N ASN A 91 -9.75 -1.34 1.33
CA ASN A 91 -10.78 -2.32 1.63
C ASN A 91 -10.66 -2.84 3.08
N VAL A 92 -11.58 -2.42 3.95
CA VAL A 92 -11.60 -2.79 5.37
C VAL A 92 -11.93 -4.26 5.61
N ASN A 93 -12.45 -4.98 4.62
CA ASN A 93 -12.66 -6.43 4.71
C ASN A 93 -11.38 -7.23 4.53
N THR A 94 -10.36 -6.67 3.88
CA THR A 94 -9.09 -7.37 3.56
C THR A 94 -7.86 -6.71 4.16
N ALA A 95 -7.94 -5.46 4.63
CA ALA A 95 -6.83 -4.74 5.25
C ALA A 95 -6.23 -5.51 6.45
N PRO A 96 -4.91 -5.76 6.51
CA PRO A 96 -4.29 -6.44 7.66
C PRO A 96 -4.26 -5.52 8.89
N ALA A 97 -3.99 -6.09 10.07
CA ALA A 97 -3.99 -5.35 11.34
C ALA A 97 -3.14 -4.06 11.31
N PRO A 98 -1.89 -4.06 10.79
CA PRO A 98 -1.10 -2.83 10.75
C PRO A 98 -1.75 -1.72 9.90
N VAL A 99 -2.44 -2.08 8.82
CA VAL A 99 -3.17 -1.10 7.99
C VAL A 99 -4.42 -0.59 8.71
N LEU A 100 -5.14 -1.46 9.43
CA LEU A 100 -6.27 -1.04 10.25
C LEU A 100 -5.85 -0.10 11.38
N GLU A 101 -4.71 -0.36 12.00
CA GLU A 101 -4.13 0.54 12.99
C GLU A 101 -3.67 1.86 12.37
N ALA A 102 -3.05 1.81 11.18
CA ALA A 102 -2.64 2.99 10.43
C ALA A 102 -3.80 3.90 10.02
N ILE A 103 -5.03 3.39 9.90
CA ILE A 103 -6.21 4.23 9.66
C ILE A 103 -6.79 4.85 10.95
N GLY A 104 -6.26 4.50 12.14
CA GLY A 104 -6.61 5.10 13.43
C GLY A 104 -7.22 4.15 14.47
N LEU A 105 -7.23 2.83 14.22
CA LEU A 105 -7.69 1.87 15.21
C LEU A 105 -6.60 1.54 16.23
N SER A 106 -6.98 1.27 17.47
CA SER A 106 -6.09 0.59 18.41
C SER A 106 -5.86 -0.88 17.99
N PRO A 107 -4.78 -1.53 18.47
CA PRO A 107 -4.54 -2.95 18.20
C PRO A 107 -5.73 -3.85 18.60
N ALA A 108 -6.39 -3.55 19.72
CA ALA A 108 -7.56 -4.29 20.18
C ALA A 108 -8.75 -4.14 19.22
N GLN A 109 -8.97 -2.93 18.69
CA GLN A 109 -10.03 -2.68 17.71
C GLN A 109 -9.71 -3.36 16.37
N ALA A 110 -8.48 -3.27 15.89
CA ALA A 110 -8.06 -3.93 14.65
C ALA A 110 -8.30 -5.45 14.73
N GLN A 111 -7.93 -6.08 15.85
CA GLN A 111 -8.16 -7.51 16.06
C GLN A 111 -9.65 -7.86 16.18
N ALA A 112 -10.44 -7.02 16.84
CA ALA A 112 -11.88 -7.20 16.94
C ALA A 112 -12.57 -7.10 15.58
N ILE A 113 -12.17 -6.13 14.74
CA ILE A 113 -12.64 -5.98 13.35
C ILE A 113 -12.28 -7.20 12.51
N ILE A 114 -11.04 -7.69 12.60
CA ILE A 114 -10.60 -8.92 11.90
C ILE A 114 -11.45 -10.12 12.32
N SER A 115 -11.73 -10.26 13.61
CA SER A 115 -12.55 -11.36 14.13
C SER A 115 -14.01 -11.25 13.70
N LEU A 116 -14.55 -10.03 13.60
CA LEU A 116 -15.92 -9.77 13.17
C LEU A 116 -16.09 -10.08 11.67
N ARG A 117 -15.24 -9.50 10.82
CA ARG A 117 -15.31 -9.68 9.36
C ARG A 117 -15.04 -11.12 8.91
N ALA A 118 -14.31 -11.90 9.70
CA ALA A 118 -14.08 -13.32 9.45
C ALA A 118 -15.37 -14.17 9.57
N LYS A 119 -16.33 -13.71 10.39
CA LYS A 119 -17.66 -14.36 10.52
C LYS A 119 -18.66 -13.81 9.52
N SER A 120 -18.69 -12.49 9.38
CA SER A 120 -19.56 -11.78 8.45
C SER A 120 -18.85 -10.53 7.94
N PRO A 121 -18.40 -10.52 6.68
CA PRO A 121 -17.82 -9.33 6.07
C PRO A 121 -18.81 -8.15 6.10
N PHE A 122 -18.26 -6.93 6.13
CA PHE A 122 -19.08 -5.73 6.01
C PHE A 122 -19.57 -5.57 4.57
N THR A 123 -20.86 -5.27 4.38
CA THR A 123 -21.46 -5.05 3.06
C THR A 123 -21.55 -3.58 2.70
N THR A 124 -21.44 -2.68 3.69
CA THR A 124 -21.40 -1.23 3.48
C THR A 124 -20.39 -0.58 4.42
N LEU A 125 -19.85 0.58 4.01
CA LEU A 125 -18.96 1.36 4.87
C LEU A 125 -19.67 1.82 6.16
N ALA A 126 -20.97 2.13 6.09
CA ALA A 126 -21.77 2.49 7.26
C ALA A 126 -21.83 1.35 8.30
N GLN A 127 -21.94 0.10 7.85
CA GLN A 127 -21.91 -1.06 8.74
C GLN A 127 -20.55 -1.20 9.45
N PHE A 128 -19.45 -0.95 8.72
CA PHE A 128 -18.11 -0.94 9.33
C PHE A 128 -17.98 0.17 10.38
N LEU A 129 -18.30 1.42 10.02
CA LEU A 129 -18.19 2.58 10.91
C LEU A 129 -19.11 2.49 12.14
N GLY A 130 -20.29 1.86 12.00
CA GLY A 130 -21.24 1.64 13.09
C GLY A 130 -21.01 0.35 13.89
N SER A 131 -19.93 -0.38 13.64
CA SER A 131 -19.66 -1.65 14.32
C SER A 131 -19.28 -1.45 15.79
N ALA A 132 -19.62 -2.42 16.64
CA ALA A 132 -19.35 -2.36 18.07
C ALA A 132 -17.88 -2.05 18.44
N PRO A 133 -16.84 -2.57 17.73
CA PRO A 133 -15.45 -2.20 18.01
C PRO A 133 -15.12 -0.71 17.82
N LEU A 134 -15.91 0.01 17.01
CA LEU A 134 -15.71 1.45 16.75
C LEU A 134 -16.68 2.34 17.54
N ALA A 135 -17.48 1.76 18.44
CA ALA A 135 -18.46 2.51 19.23
C ALA A 135 -17.75 3.60 20.06
N GLY A 136 -18.27 4.83 19.97
CA GLY A 136 -17.75 5.97 20.73
C GLY A 136 -16.46 6.58 20.20
N GLN A 137 -15.91 6.10 19.08
CA GLN A 137 -14.74 6.69 18.45
C GLN A 137 -15.06 7.11 17.00
N PRO A 138 -15.10 8.43 16.69
CA PRO A 138 -15.28 8.86 15.32
C PRO A 138 -14.04 8.49 14.49
N LEU A 139 -14.25 7.67 13.47
CA LEU A 139 -13.25 7.32 12.46
C LEU A 139 -13.57 8.04 11.16
N ASP A 140 -12.59 8.72 10.56
CA ASP A 140 -12.75 9.31 9.24
C ASP A 140 -12.82 8.21 8.18
N GLY A 141 -14.01 8.04 7.60
CA GLY A 141 -14.29 7.07 6.54
C GLY A 141 -13.69 7.44 5.17
N ALA A 142 -13.12 8.64 4.99
CA ALA A 142 -12.57 9.06 3.72
C ALA A 142 -11.47 8.10 3.23
N GLY A 143 -11.57 7.66 1.98
CA GLY A 143 -10.60 6.72 1.40
C GLY A 143 -10.71 5.29 1.93
N LEU A 144 -11.81 4.92 2.60
CA LEU A 144 -12.12 3.55 3.02
C LEU A 144 -13.30 3.01 2.21
N ASP A 145 -13.33 1.69 2.01
CA ASP A 145 -14.44 0.99 1.37
C ASP A 145 -14.48 -0.47 1.89
N VAL A 146 -15.52 -1.21 1.54
CA VAL A 146 -15.71 -2.64 1.83
C VAL A 146 -15.42 -3.53 0.63
N GLY A 147 -15.25 -2.94 -0.56
CA GLY A 147 -14.93 -3.61 -1.82
C GLY A 147 -13.56 -3.24 -2.38
N SER A 148 -13.16 -3.94 -3.45
CA SER A 148 -11.99 -3.60 -4.26
C SER A 148 -12.29 -3.82 -5.74
N ALA A 149 -11.79 -2.93 -6.59
CA ALA A 149 -11.73 -3.14 -8.04
C ALA A 149 -10.40 -3.78 -8.48
N PHE A 150 -9.42 -3.88 -7.59
CA PHE A 150 -8.09 -4.40 -7.90
C PHE A 150 -7.80 -5.70 -7.17
N PHE A 151 -7.19 -6.65 -7.88
CA PHE A 151 -6.86 -7.96 -7.37
C PHE A 151 -5.46 -8.37 -7.84
N GLN A 152 -4.74 -9.12 -7.03
CA GLN A 152 -3.51 -9.78 -7.44
C GLN A 152 -3.79 -11.27 -7.63
N SER A 153 -3.29 -11.82 -8.74
CA SER A 153 -3.27 -13.26 -9.00
C SER A 153 -1.81 -13.72 -9.01
N ALA A 154 -1.49 -14.69 -8.17
CA ALA A 154 -0.20 -15.37 -8.15
C ALA A 154 -0.39 -16.81 -8.64
N ILE A 155 0.24 -17.16 -9.77
CA ILE A 155 0.13 -18.47 -10.40
C ILE A 155 1.50 -19.14 -10.35
N GLU A 156 1.53 -20.38 -9.88
CA GLU A 156 2.73 -21.23 -9.92
C GLU A 156 2.45 -22.46 -10.78
N VAL A 157 3.30 -22.68 -11.79
CA VAL A 157 3.24 -23.83 -12.70
C VAL A 157 4.47 -24.71 -12.45
N ARG A 158 4.24 -26.02 -12.29
CA ARG A 158 5.28 -27.03 -12.17
C ARG A 158 5.13 -28.07 -13.28
N VAL A 159 6.16 -28.23 -14.11
CA VAL A 159 6.24 -29.28 -15.14
C VAL A 159 7.57 -30.00 -15.01
N GLY A 160 7.53 -31.24 -14.52
CA GLY A 160 8.74 -31.98 -14.16
C GLY A 160 9.56 -31.21 -13.11
N ARG A 161 10.77 -30.79 -13.49
CA ARG A 161 11.67 -29.97 -12.63
C ARG A 161 11.54 -28.47 -12.86
N VAL A 162 10.77 -28.03 -13.85
CA VAL A 162 10.61 -26.61 -14.16
C VAL A 162 9.53 -26.03 -13.26
N ARG A 163 9.88 -24.98 -12.52
CA ARG A 163 8.95 -24.13 -11.77
C ARG A 163 8.92 -22.76 -12.44
N SER A 164 7.72 -22.26 -12.69
CA SER A 164 7.51 -20.89 -13.18
C SER A 164 6.46 -20.22 -12.32
N ALA A 165 6.70 -18.97 -11.92
CA ALA A 165 5.74 -18.15 -11.20
C ALA A 165 5.34 -16.93 -12.05
N LEU A 166 4.07 -16.55 -12.00
CA LEU A 166 3.51 -15.38 -12.65
C LEU A 166 2.62 -14.62 -11.66
N ASP A 167 3.00 -13.39 -11.37
CA ASP A 167 2.16 -12.42 -10.66
C ASP A 167 1.47 -11.52 -11.66
N SER A 168 0.18 -11.28 -11.46
CA SER A 168 -0.61 -10.36 -12.28
C SER A 168 -1.43 -9.42 -11.41
N VAL A 169 -1.45 -8.14 -11.77
CA VAL A 169 -2.40 -7.17 -11.21
C VAL A 169 -3.58 -7.08 -12.16
N LEU A 170 -4.77 -7.25 -11.60
CA LEU A 170 -6.05 -7.32 -12.31
C LEU A 170 -6.93 -6.15 -11.88
N GLU A 171 -7.67 -5.60 -12.83
CA GLU A 171 -8.75 -4.65 -12.61
C GLU A 171 -10.09 -5.30 -12.99
N LEU A 172 -11.06 -5.23 -12.08
CA LEU A 172 -12.45 -5.61 -12.30
C LEU A 172 -13.26 -4.35 -12.60
N GLY A 173 -13.63 -4.17 -13.86
CA GLY A 173 -14.49 -3.06 -14.28
C GLY A 173 -15.94 -3.25 -13.83
N ASN A 174 -16.69 -2.14 -13.80
CA ASN A 174 -18.10 -2.12 -13.36
C ASN A 174 -19.04 -3.02 -14.19
N ASN A 175 -18.62 -3.41 -15.40
CA ASN A 175 -19.34 -4.34 -16.27
C ASN A 175 -18.95 -5.82 -16.05
N GLY A 176 -18.18 -6.12 -15.01
CA GLY A 176 -17.66 -7.47 -14.73
C GLY A 176 -16.46 -7.87 -15.60
N LYS A 177 -15.97 -6.99 -16.48
CA LYS A 177 -14.79 -7.26 -17.31
C LYS A 177 -13.55 -7.25 -16.43
N VAL A 178 -12.74 -8.31 -16.54
CA VAL A 178 -11.42 -8.38 -15.92
C VAL A 178 -10.35 -7.98 -16.92
N THR A 179 -9.52 -7.01 -16.56
CA THR A 179 -8.38 -6.53 -17.35
C THR A 179 -7.08 -6.83 -16.62
N VAL A 180 -6.07 -7.37 -17.32
CA VAL A 180 -4.72 -7.54 -16.76
C VAL A 180 -3.93 -6.25 -16.98
N LEU A 181 -3.50 -5.62 -15.89
CA LEU A 181 -2.76 -4.36 -15.92
C LEU A 181 -1.25 -4.58 -15.99
N LEU A 182 -0.75 -5.52 -15.18
CA LEU A 182 0.67 -5.82 -15.06
C LEU A 182 0.88 -7.32 -14.97
N ARG A 183 2.01 -7.79 -15.52
CA ARG A 183 2.51 -9.16 -15.36
C ARG A 183 3.97 -9.13 -14.96
N ALA A 184 4.33 -9.89 -13.94
CA ALA A 184 5.70 -10.10 -13.51
C ALA A 184 5.98 -11.61 -13.40
N ARG A 185 7.14 -12.04 -13.90
CA ARG A 185 7.56 -13.44 -13.80
C ARG A 185 8.63 -13.58 -12.73
N ASN A 186 8.56 -14.67 -11.97
CA ASN A 186 9.57 -15.03 -10.97
C ASN A 186 9.83 -13.95 -9.92
N THR A 187 8.81 -13.17 -9.57
CA THR A 187 8.83 -12.23 -8.46
C THR A 187 8.36 -12.94 -7.20
N THR A 188 9.27 -13.54 -6.43
CA THR A 188 8.97 -13.79 -5.01
C THR A 188 8.98 -12.47 -4.24
N PRO A 189 8.10 -12.29 -3.23
CA PRO A 189 7.91 -11.05 -2.48
C PRO A 189 9.19 -10.51 -1.82
#